data_AF-A0A3F3QEU5-F1
#
_entry.id   AF-A0A3F3QEU5-F1
#
_cell.length_a   1.000
_cell.length_b   1.000
_cell.length_c   1.000
_cell.angle_alpha   90.00
_cell.angle_beta   90.00
_cell.angle_gamma   90.00
#
_symmetry.space_group_name_H-M   'P 1'
#
loop_
_entity.id
_entity.type
_entity.pdbx_description
1 polymer ?
#
loop_
_entity_poly.entity_id
_entity_poly.type
_entity_poly.pdbx_seq_one_letter_code
_entity_poly.pdbx_strand_id
1 'polypeptide(L)'
;MDPNSDMLRLIKEFVQILRDSPEIRAITGHGEAQCVIVGGAAVRCYVKNRIVGDNFDIAIFPSEFAPKLKERLSTLQYFGMQRDQLVWHTVYGYIRIGIRPTDDFLRIPKNLQLLSNLDPDDLPFLSLTELILFKAQACGMRSEKQNKRDAAYVIKLLKLFPGRSYRRRLLDSHWAYLQLAKPSLKASMPEYDWDTAF
;
A
#
# COMPACT_ATOMS: atom_id res chain seq x y z
N MET A 1 13.54 6.90 20.81
CA MET A 1 12.54 6.31 19.91
C MET A 1 12.81 6.83 18.52
N ASP A 2 13.09 5.95 17.56
CA ASP A 2 13.13 6.32 16.13
C ASP A 2 11.74 6.05 15.56
N PRO A 3 10.95 7.11 15.22
CA PRO A 3 9.58 6.93 14.71
C PRO A 3 9.50 6.02 13.48
N ASN A 4 10.59 5.96 12.71
CA ASN A 4 10.69 5.16 11.51
C ASN A 4 10.82 3.66 11.82
N SER A 5 11.56 3.33 12.90
CA SER A 5 11.70 1.97 13.40
C SER A 5 10.42 1.50 14.09
N ASP A 6 9.78 2.39 14.85
CA ASP A 6 8.57 2.06 15.62
C ASP A 6 7.39 1.76 14.70
N MET A 7 7.16 2.58 13.67
CA MET A 7 6.10 2.30 12.69
C MET A 7 6.39 1.04 11.87
N LEU A 8 7.66 0.77 11.54
CA LEU A 8 8.02 -0.47 10.85
C LEU A 8 7.69 -1.68 11.73
N ARG A 9 8.07 -1.64 13.01
CA ARG A 9 7.76 -2.70 13.98
C ARG A 9 6.25 -2.97 14.06
N LEU A 10 5.43 -1.93 14.12
CA LEU A 10 3.96 -2.09 14.13
C LEU A 10 3.45 -2.78 12.84
N ILE A 11 3.99 -2.44 11.67
CA ILE A 11 3.63 -3.15 10.43
C ILE A 11 4.03 -4.62 10.49
N LYS A 12 5.22 -4.94 11.02
CA LYS A 12 5.67 -6.32 11.21
C LYS A 12 4.77 -7.10 12.17
N GLU A 13 4.41 -6.50 13.29
CA GLU A 13 3.47 -7.06 14.27
C GLU A 13 2.09 -7.32 13.63
N PHE A 14 1.59 -6.41 12.82
CA PHE A 14 0.34 -6.65 12.10
C PHE A 14 0.43 -7.81 11.10
N VAL A 15 1.56 -7.93 10.38
CA VAL A 15 1.82 -9.08 9.49
C VAL A 15 1.89 -10.39 10.28
N GLN A 16 2.49 -10.38 11.48
CA GLN A 16 2.48 -11.53 12.39
C GLN A 16 1.06 -11.92 12.80
N ILE A 17 0.22 -10.94 13.17
CA ILE A 17 -1.19 -11.18 13.51
C ILE A 17 -1.91 -11.86 12.35
N LEU A 18 -1.75 -11.36 11.12
CA LEU A 18 -2.39 -11.96 9.94
C LEU A 18 -1.98 -13.43 9.72
N ARG A 19 -0.73 -13.78 10.02
CA ARG A 19 -0.19 -15.12 9.81
C ARG A 19 -0.54 -16.08 10.94
N ASP A 20 -0.41 -15.63 12.18
CA ASP A 20 -0.32 -16.50 13.35
C ASP A 20 -1.66 -16.61 14.11
N SER A 21 -2.55 -15.61 14.01
CA SER A 21 -3.80 -15.59 14.78
C SER A 21 -4.72 -16.76 14.40
N PRO A 22 -5.07 -17.65 15.36
CA PRO A 22 -5.98 -18.77 15.11
C PRO A 22 -7.33 -18.35 14.55
N GLU A 23 -7.85 -17.21 15.02
CA GLU A 23 -9.13 -16.65 14.60
C GLU A 23 -9.13 -16.22 13.12
N ILE A 24 -7.98 -15.75 12.62
CA ILE A 24 -7.78 -15.38 11.22
C ILE A 24 -7.60 -16.63 10.36
N ARG A 25 -6.84 -17.60 10.85
CA ARG A 25 -6.62 -18.90 10.18
C ARG A 25 -7.90 -19.72 10.06
N ALA A 26 -8.86 -19.51 10.96
CA ALA A 26 -10.17 -20.17 10.95
C ALA A 26 -11.14 -19.59 9.89
N ILE A 27 -10.81 -18.48 9.23
CA ILE A 27 -11.67 -17.91 8.18
C ILE A 27 -11.65 -18.82 6.95
N THR A 28 -12.82 -19.22 6.47
CA THR A 28 -12.94 -19.98 5.21
C THR A 28 -12.28 -19.25 4.04
N GLY A 29 -11.36 -19.93 3.36
CA GLY A 29 -10.57 -19.38 2.26
C GLY A 29 -9.18 -18.85 2.67
N HIS A 30 -8.83 -18.90 3.96
CA HIS A 30 -7.53 -18.41 4.44
C HIS A 30 -6.33 -19.06 3.74
N GLY A 31 -6.41 -20.37 3.45
CA GLY A 31 -5.31 -21.12 2.81
C GLY A 31 -4.91 -20.62 1.42
N GLU A 32 -5.81 -19.90 0.74
CA GLU A 32 -5.59 -19.32 -0.60
C GLU A 32 -5.49 -17.79 -0.55
N ALA A 33 -5.78 -17.19 0.60
CA ALA A 33 -5.77 -15.76 0.75
C ALA A 33 -4.33 -15.22 0.69
N GLN A 34 -4.16 -14.13 -0.03
CA GLN A 34 -2.91 -13.44 -0.25
C GLN A 34 -3.05 -11.96 0.07
N CYS A 35 -1.94 -11.32 0.45
CA CYS A 35 -1.91 -9.89 0.65
C CYS A 35 -0.64 -9.23 0.11
N VAL A 36 -0.74 -7.92 -0.03
CA VAL A 36 0.39 -7.02 -0.29
C VAL A 36 0.07 -5.65 0.29
N ILE A 37 1.04 -5.02 0.91
CA ILE A 37 0.94 -3.67 1.46
C ILE A 37 1.05 -2.65 0.32
N VAL A 38 0.07 -1.75 0.27
CA VAL A 38 -0.12 -0.78 -0.81
C VAL A 38 -0.22 0.65 -0.25
N GLY A 39 -0.51 1.61 -1.13
CA GLY A 39 -0.85 2.96 -0.72
C GLY A 39 0.35 3.77 -0.20
N GLY A 40 0.07 4.72 0.70
CA GLY A 40 1.10 5.65 1.20
C GLY A 40 2.14 4.97 2.10
N ALA A 41 1.75 3.93 2.83
CA ALA A 41 2.66 3.20 3.72
C ALA A 41 3.78 2.48 2.95
N ALA A 42 3.45 1.83 1.83
CA ALA A 42 4.45 1.24 0.95
C ALA A 42 5.47 2.30 0.46
N VAL A 43 5.01 3.51 0.13
CA VAL A 43 5.91 4.61 -0.28
C VAL A 43 6.86 5.00 0.84
N ARG A 44 6.34 5.18 2.05
CA ARG A 44 7.12 5.55 3.24
C ARG A 44 8.11 4.46 3.65
N CYS A 45 7.88 3.21 3.26
CA CYS A 45 8.86 2.13 3.41
C CYS A 45 10.09 2.35 2.53
N TYR A 46 9.91 2.68 1.25
CA TYR A 46 11.01 2.97 0.32
C TYR A 46 11.79 4.25 0.69
N VAL A 47 11.08 5.34 1.00
CA VAL A 47 11.74 6.63 1.26
C VAL A 47 12.16 6.82 2.73
N LYS A 48 12.03 5.78 3.56
CA LYS A 48 12.39 5.76 4.99
C LYS A 48 11.84 6.97 5.76
N ASN A 49 10.58 7.33 5.53
CA ASN A 49 9.94 8.48 6.16
C ASN A 49 8.58 8.06 6.76
N ARG A 50 8.62 7.13 7.73
CA ARG A 50 7.44 6.68 8.48
C ARG A 50 7.33 7.43 9.80
N ILE A 51 6.10 7.70 10.21
CA ILE A 51 5.78 8.30 11.50
C ILE A 51 4.82 7.37 12.22
N VAL A 52 4.99 7.21 13.53
CA VAL A 52 4.07 6.43 14.35
C VAL A 52 2.65 7.03 14.27
N GLY A 53 1.64 6.19 14.08
CA GLY A 53 0.25 6.61 13.82
C GLY A 53 -0.09 6.76 12.33
N ASP A 54 0.89 6.60 11.45
CA ASP A 54 0.66 6.50 10.01
C ASP A 54 -0.35 5.38 9.70
N ASN A 55 -1.34 5.67 8.87
CA ASN A 55 -2.21 4.63 8.34
C ASN A 55 -1.48 3.78 7.29
N PHE A 56 -1.91 2.53 7.14
CA PHE A 56 -1.46 1.67 6.05
C PHE A 56 -2.63 0.89 5.49
N ASP A 57 -2.50 0.50 4.22
CA ASP A 57 -3.53 -0.23 3.49
C ASP A 57 -2.89 -1.51 2.93
N ILE A 58 -3.61 -2.63 2.98
CA ILE A 58 -3.25 -3.89 2.34
C ILE A 58 -4.30 -4.21 1.28
N ALA A 59 -3.84 -4.72 0.13
CA ALA A 59 -4.69 -5.36 -0.86
C ALA A 59 -4.82 -6.85 -0.51
N ILE A 60 -6.02 -7.41 -0.65
CA ILE A 60 -6.36 -8.79 -0.33
C ILE A 60 -6.93 -9.48 -1.56
N PHE A 61 -6.36 -10.63 -1.89
CA PHE A 61 -6.85 -11.57 -2.90
C PHE A 61 -7.16 -12.91 -2.22
N PRO A 62 -8.20 -13.65 -2.62
CA PRO A 62 -9.26 -13.23 -3.53
C PRO A 62 -10.13 -12.14 -2.88
N SER A 63 -10.81 -11.34 -3.71
CA SER A 63 -11.47 -10.10 -3.28
C SER A 63 -12.54 -10.32 -2.20
N GLU A 64 -13.25 -11.44 -2.24
CA GLU A 64 -14.27 -11.83 -1.26
C GLU A 64 -13.70 -12.18 0.13
N PHE A 65 -12.39 -12.39 0.25
CA PHE A 65 -11.74 -12.62 1.54
C PHE A 65 -11.56 -11.30 2.32
N ALA A 66 -11.41 -10.17 1.64
CA ALA A 66 -11.19 -8.86 2.26
C ALA A 66 -12.26 -8.47 3.31
N PRO A 67 -13.58 -8.53 3.01
CA PRO A 67 -14.60 -8.20 4.01
C PRO A 67 -14.60 -9.16 5.21
N LYS A 68 -14.42 -10.47 4.97
CA LYS A 68 -14.35 -11.50 6.04
C LYS A 68 -13.17 -11.24 6.97
N LEU A 69 -12.01 -10.91 6.41
CA LEU A 69 -10.81 -10.57 7.16
C LEU A 69 -11.04 -9.32 8.02
N LYS A 70 -11.61 -8.26 7.43
CA LYS A 70 -11.89 -7.01 8.13
C LYS A 70 -12.88 -7.23 9.30
N GLU A 71 -13.95 -7.98 9.06
CA GLU A 71 -14.93 -8.36 10.09
C GLU A 71 -14.24 -9.11 11.22
N ARG A 72 -13.47 -10.16 10.91
CA ARG A 72 -12.79 -10.95 11.95
C ARG A 72 -11.80 -10.11 12.74
N LEU A 73 -10.93 -9.34 12.08
CA LEU A 73 -9.99 -8.43 12.72
C LEU A 73 -10.72 -7.49 13.67
N SER A 74 -11.87 -6.93 13.30
CA SER A 74 -12.61 -5.98 14.13
C SER A 74 -13.10 -6.54 15.47
N THR A 75 -13.14 -7.88 15.60
CA THR A 75 -13.55 -8.57 16.84
C THR A 75 -12.37 -8.98 17.72
N LEU A 76 -11.14 -8.86 17.23
CA LEU A 76 -9.94 -9.23 17.98
C LEU A 76 -9.60 -8.19 19.04
N GLN A 77 -8.89 -8.64 20.07
CA GLN A 77 -8.37 -7.76 21.10
C GLN A 77 -7.52 -6.65 20.47
N TYR A 78 -7.74 -5.42 20.94
CA TYR A 78 -7.09 -4.19 20.46
C TYR A 78 -7.49 -3.72 19.06
N PHE A 79 -8.40 -4.40 18.37
CA PHE A 79 -8.97 -3.91 17.13
C PHE A 79 -10.39 -3.36 17.36
N GLY A 80 -10.87 -2.57 16.40
CA GLY A 80 -12.23 -2.06 16.42
C GLY A 80 -12.60 -1.34 15.13
N MET A 81 -13.82 -0.83 15.10
CA MET A 81 -14.36 -0.05 13.98
C MET A 81 -14.61 1.40 14.39
N GLN A 82 -14.16 2.35 13.58
CA GLN A 82 -14.50 3.77 13.71
C GLN A 82 -14.95 4.32 12.36
N ARG A 83 -16.21 4.77 12.25
CA ARG A 83 -16.79 5.32 11.00
C ARG A 83 -16.44 4.45 9.78
N ASP A 84 -16.71 3.15 9.90
CA ASP A 84 -16.45 2.10 8.89
C ASP A 84 -14.97 1.80 8.59
N GLN A 85 -14.04 2.32 9.39
CA GLN A 85 -12.62 2.05 9.26
C GLN A 85 -12.16 1.08 10.34
N LEU A 86 -11.39 0.06 9.92
CA LEU A 86 -10.69 -0.80 10.86
C LEU A 86 -9.58 0.02 11.53
N VAL A 87 -9.56 0.01 12.85
CA VAL A 87 -8.53 0.65 13.67
C VAL A 87 -7.86 -0.39 14.55
N TRP A 88 -6.57 -0.19 14.77
CA TRP A 88 -5.77 -0.97 15.71
C TRP A 88 -5.25 -0.06 16.82
N HIS A 89 -5.65 -0.37 18.05
CA HIS A 89 -5.24 0.32 19.26
C HIS A 89 -3.86 -0.19 19.70
N THR A 90 -2.91 0.74 19.76
CA THR A 90 -1.52 0.50 20.13
C THR A 90 -1.16 1.37 21.33
N VAL A 91 0.03 1.14 21.89
CA VAL A 91 0.58 2.00 22.96
C VAL A 91 0.78 3.47 22.51
N TYR A 92 0.77 3.73 21.20
CA TYR A 92 0.95 5.06 20.63
C TYR A 92 -0.37 5.73 20.18
N GLY A 93 -1.51 5.17 20.56
CA GLY A 93 -2.83 5.57 20.06
C GLY A 93 -3.35 4.59 19.01
N TYR A 94 -4.19 5.04 18.08
CA TYR A 94 -4.79 4.16 17.08
C TYR A 94 -4.17 4.34 15.70
N ILE A 95 -4.06 3.23 14.96
CA ILE A 95 -3.65 3.19 13.56
C ILE A 95 -4.84 2.77 12.70
N ARG A 96 -5.14 3.54 11.66
CA ARG A 96 -6.12 3.12 10.64
C ARG A 96 -5.49 2.09 9.72
N ILE A 97 -6.16 0.95 9.58
CA ILE A 97 -5.77 -0.13 8.66
C ILE A 97 -6.81 -0.25 7.55
N GLY A 98 -6.39 -0.02 6.30
CA GLY A 98 -7.22 -0.28 5.14
C GLY A 98 -7.10 -1.72 4.69
N ILE A 99 -8.18 -2.49 4.78
CA ILE A 99 -8.29 -3.79 4.12
C ILE A 99 -9.03 -3.57 2.80
N ARG A 100 -8.35 -3.76 1.66
CA ARG A 100 -8.89 -3.46 0.33
C ARG A 100 -9.00 -4.73 -0.51
N PRO A 101 -10.17 -5.10 -1.05
CA PRO A 101 -10.24 -6.17 -2.04
C PRO A 101 -9.46 -5.81 -3.29
N THR A 102 -8.91 -6.78 -4.00
CA THR A 102 -8.16 -6.53 -5.23
C THR A 102 -8.99 -5.90 -6.36
N ASP A 103 -10.30 -6.08 -6.35
CA ASP A 103 -11.22 -5.51 -7.36
C ASP A 103 -11.36 -3.98 -7.23
N ASP A 104 -10.96 -3.41 -6.09
CA ASP A 104 -10.89 -1.94 -5.92
C ASP A 104 -9.79 -1.30 -6.78
N PHE A 105 -8.89 -2.11 -7.33
CA PHE A 105 -7.75 -1.65 -8.10
C PHE A 105 -7.97 -1.94 -9.58
N LEU A 106 -7.56 -1.01 -10.42
CA LEU A 106 -7.63 -1.16 -11.88
C LEU A 106 -6.80 -2.33 -12.42
N ARG A 107 -5.85 -2.82 -11.61
CA ARG A 107 -5.11 -4.06 -11.85
C ARG A 107 -4.80 -4.72 -10.52
N ILE A 108 -4.86 -6.05 -10.50
CA ILE A 108 -4.40 -6.85 -9.37
C ILE A 108 -2.92 -6.53 -9.10
N PRO A 109 -2.57 -6.11 -7.88
CA PRO A 109 -1.19 -5.81 -7.56
C PRO A 109 -0.32 -7.08 -7.65
N LYS A 110 0.90 -6.94 -8.18
CA LYS A 110 1.87 -8.04 -8.19
C LYS A 110 2.50 -8.22 -6.80
N ASN A 111 3.22 -9.31 -6.59
CA ASN A 111 3.86 -9.67 -5.32
C ASN A 111 2.88 -9.93 -4.17
N LEU A 112 1.68 -10.42 -4.50
CA LEU A 112 0.77 -11.00 -3.51
C LEU A 112 1.46 -12.20 -2.85
N GLN A 113 1.51 -12.21 -1.52
CA GLN A 113 2.05 -13.31 -0.72
C GLN A 113 0.93 -13.98 0.06
N LEU A 114 0.96 -15.32 0.13
CA LEU A 114 -0.01 -16.09 0.92
C LEU A 114 0.03 -15.66 2.39
N LEU A 115 -1.14 -15.46 3.01
CA LEU A 115 -1.26 -15.07 4.41
C LEU A 115 -0.56 -16.08 5.34
N SER A 116 -0.67 -17.38 5.02
CA SER A 116 -0.03 -18.45 5.78
C SER A 116 1.50 -18.43 5.73
N ASN A 117 2.08 -17.78 4.73
CA ASN A 117 3.51 -17.80 4.44
C ASN A 117 4.16 -16.43 4.61
N LEU A 118 3.46 -15.47 5.22
CA LEU A 118 4.02 -14.14 5.42
C LEU A 118 5.27 -14.21 6.29
N ASP A 119 6.29 -13.45 5.88
CA ASP A 119 7.46 -13.22 6.71
C ASP A 119 7.41 -11.77 7.25
N PRO A 120 7.31 -11.58 8.58
CA PRO A 120 7.39 -10.26 9.19
C PRO A 120 8.69 -9.52 8.90
N ASP A 121 9.78 -10.24 8.58
CA ASP A 121 11.06 -9.66 8.21
C ASP A 121 11.21 -9.40 6.71
N ASP A 122 10.39 -10.04 5.87
CA ASP A 122 10.25 -9.77 4.42
C ASP A 122 8.83 -9.33 4.07
N LEU A 123 8.51 -8.10 4.46
CA LEU A 123 7.18 -7.52 4.32
C LEU A 123 6.71 -7.48 2.85
N PRO A 124 5.45 -7.89 2.56
CA PRO A 124 4.95 -7.99 1.20
C PRO A 124 4.62 -6.61 0.62
N PHE A 125 5.61 -5.85 0.16
CA PHE A 125 5.36 -4.56 -0.50
C PHE A 125 5.38 -4.69 -2.03
N LEU A 126 4.66 -3.79 -2.70
CA LEU A 126 4.83 -3.60 -4.15
C LEU A 126 6.29 -3.27 -4.48
N SER A 127 6.79 -3.84 -5.57
CA SER A 127 8.07 -3.40 -6.14
C SER A 127 8.03 -1.90 -6.44
N LEU A 128 9.19 -1.24 -6.43
CA LEU A 128 9.29 0.21 -6.63
C LEU A 128 8.58 0.66 -7.93
N THR A 129 8.78 -0.07 -9.03
CA THR A 129 8.11 0.19 -10.31
C THR A 129 6.60 0.04 -10.21
N GLU A 130 6.10 -1.05 -9.62
CA GLU A 130 4.66 -1.28 -9.46
C GLU A 130 4.04 -0.20 -8.57
N LEU A 131 4.73 0.22 -7.51
CA LEU A 131 4.24 1.25 -6.62
C LEU A 131 4.11 2.62 -7.32
N ILE A 132 5.06 2.96 -8.21
CA ILE A 132 4.94 4.16 -9.05
C ILE A 132 3.71 4.07 -9.95
N LEU A 133 3.52 2.94 -10.63
CA LEU A 133 2.36 2.74 -11.50
C LEU A 133 1.05 2.87 -10.72
N PHE A 134 0.94 2.25 -9.56
CA PHE A 134 -0.24 2.34 -8.69
C PHE A 134 -0.52 3.77 -8.22
N LYS A 135 0.51 4.55 -7.90
CA LYS A 135 0.37 5.95 -7.48
C LYS A 135 0.02 6.87 -8.65
N ALA A 136 0.65 6.67 -9.80
CA ALA A 136 0.36 7.40 -11.02
C ALA A 136 -1.09 7.19 -11.45
N GLN A 137 -1.53 5.94 -11.50
CA GLN A 137 -2.85 5.57 -11.98
C GLN A 137 -3.99 6.06 -11.07
N ALA A 138 -3.76 6.12 -9.77
CA ALA A 138 -4.75 6.68 -8.85
C ALA A 138 -4.89 8.21 -8.95
N CYS A 139 -3.88 8.89 -9.48
CA CYS A 139 -3.90 10.34 -9.67
C CYS A 139 -4.89 10.70 -10.79
N GLY A 140 -5.85 11.56 -10.47
CA GLY A 140 -6.95 11.94 -11.38
C GLY A 140 -8.28 11.25 -11.07
N MET A 141 -8.25 10.20 -10.23
CA MET A 141 -9.44 9.45 -9.80
C MET A 141 -9.87 9.77 -8.36
N ARG A 142 -9.19 10.72 -7.70
CA ARG A 142 -9.41 11.07 -6.28
C ARG A 142 -9.64 12.57 -6.10
N SER A 143 -9.87 12.99 -4.86
CA SER A 143 -9.95 14.42 -4.52
C SER A 143 -8.64 15.15 -4.85
N GLU A 144 -8.71 16.46 -5.08
CA GLU A 144 -7.56 17.29 -5.44
C GLU A 144 -6.37 17.12 -4.47
N LYS A 145 -6.65 17.16 -3.15
CA LYS A 145 -5.63 16.96 -2.11
C LYS A 145 -4.97 15.58 -2.18
N GLN A 146 -5.76 14.55 -2.48
CA GLN A 146 -5.23 13.18 -2.64
C GLN A 146 -4.41 13.05 -3.92
N ASN A 147 -4.85 13.64 -5.03
CA ASN A 147 -4.13 13.64 -6.31
C ASN A 147 -2.77 14.34 -6.18
N LYS A 148 -2.72 15.52 -5.56
CA LYS A 148 -1.46 16.23 -5.20
C LYS A 148 -0.52 15.33 -4.41
N ARG A 149 -1.04 14.64 -3.40
CA ARG A 149 -0.24 13.70 -2.58
C ARG A 149 0.26 12.50 -3.37
N ASP A 150 -0.57 11.90 -4.22
CA ASP A 150 -0.17 10.77 -5.06
C ASP A 150 0.89 11.18 -6.10
N ALA A 151 0.74 12.36 -6.73
CA ALA A 151 1.76 12.93 -7.60
C ALA A 151 3.09 13.18 -6.86
N ALA A 152 3.04 13.77 -5.66
CA ALA A 152 4.22 13.95 -4.82
C ALA A 152 4.90 12.63 -4.44
N TYR A 153 4.12 11.56 -4.21
CA TYR A 153 4.68 10.23 -3.99
C TYR A 153 5.37 9.67 -5.23
N VAL A 154 4.77 9.82 -6.42
CA VAL A 154 5.41 9.41 -7.68
C VAL A 154 6.78 10.09 -7.83
N ILE A 155 6.87 11.41 -7.64
CA ILE A 155 8.15 12.14 -7.71
C ILE A 155 9.17 11.60 -6.71
N LYS A 156 8.76 11.37 -5.46
CA LYS A 156 9.66 10.85 -4.42
C LYS A 156 10.19 9.46 -4.79
N LEU A 157 9.36 8.60 -5.36
CA LEU A 157 9.76 7.27 -5.80
C LEU A 157 10.66 7.31 -7.05
N LEU A 158 10.37 8.20 -8.00
CA LEU A 158 11.21 8.39 -9.20
C LEU A 158 12.64 8.81 -8.84
N LYS A 159 12.80 9.64 -7.81
CA LYS A 159 14.12 10.05 -7.28
C LYS A 159 14.96 8.90 -6.72
N LEU A 160 14.37 7.73 -6.46
CA LEU A 160 15.09 6.54 -6.01
C LEU A 160 15.76 5.76 -7.16
N PHE A 161 15.50 6.11 -8.42
CA PHE A 161 16.20 5.53 -9.56
C PHE A 161 17.50 6.30 -9.82
N PRO A 162 18.67 5.62 -9.84
CA PRO A 162 19.92 6.29 -10.15
C PRO A 162 19.94 6.74 -11.63
N GLY A 163 20.10 8.05 -11.85
CA GLY A 163 20.22 8.67 -13.17
C GLY A 163 18.96 8.60 -14.05
N ARG A 164 19.11 8.75 -15.38
CA ARG A 164 17.98 8.72 -16.36
C ARG A 164 17.44 7.31 -16.65
N SER A 165 17.61 6.36 -15.73
CA SER A 165 17.45 4.93 -16.00
C SER A 165 16.06 4.35 -15.73
N TYR A 166 15.09 5.16 -15.27
CA TYR A 166 13.74 4.65 -14.95
C TYR A 166 13.04 4.04 -16.18
N ARG A 167 12.99 4.76 -17.32
CA ARG A 167 12.39 4.24 -18.56
C ARG A 167 12.97 2.89 -18.98
N ARG A 168 14.28 2.70 -18.85
CA ARG A 168 14.98 1.46 -19.24
C ARG A 168 14.56 0.25 -18.40
N ARG A 169 13.97 0.46 -17.23
CA ARG A 169 13.47 -0.59 -16.33
C ARG A 169 11.98 -0.90 -16.53
N LEU A 170 11.31 -0.17 -17.43
CA LEU A 170 9.89 -0.33 -17.70
C LEU A 170 9.66 -1.22 -18.91
N LEU A 171 8.74 -2.16 -18.77
CA LEU A 171 8.07 -2.79 -19.91
C LEU A 171 7.32 -1.71 -20.70
N ASP A 172 7.11 -1.93 -22.00
CA ASP A 172 6.37 -0.98 -22.83
C ASP A 172 4.93 -0.76 -22.36
N SER A 173 4.29 -1.81 -21.82
CA SER A 173 2.99 -1.68 -21.17
C SER A 173 3.02 -0.73 -19.98
N HIS A 174 4.04 -0.83 -19.11
CA HIS A 174 4.20 0.09 -17.98
C HIS A 174 4.40 1.54 -18.44
N TRP A 175 5.13 1.73 -19.54
CA TRP A 175 5.32 3.05 -20.12
C TRP A 175 4.04 3.65 -20.66
N ALA A 176 3.27 2.88 -21.42
CA ALA A 176 1.97 3.30 -21.95
C ALA A 176 1.04 3.73 -20.80
N TYR A 177 1.01 2.98 -19.69
CA TYR A 177 0.24 3.36 -18.51
C TYR A 177 0.67 4.71 -17.91
N LEU A 178 1.97 4.98 -17.82
CA LEU A 178 2.46 6.26 -17.31
C LEU A 178 2.10 7.43 -18.24
N GLN A 179 2.14 7.23 -19.56
CA GLN A 179 1.68 8.24 -20.51
C GLN A 179 0.19 8.57 -20.34
N LEU A 180 -0.65 7.56 -20.07
CA LEU A 180 -2.07 7.79 -19.79
C LEU A 180 -2.31 8.56 -18.48
N ALA A 181 -1.49 8.32 -17.45
CA ALA A 181 -1.59 9.03 -16.17
C ALA A 181 -0.94 10.42 -16.17
N LYS A 182 -0.05 10.70 -17.13
CA LYS A 182 0.75 11.93 -17.21
C LYS A 182 -0.07 13.22 -17.17
N PRO A 183 -1.21 13.36 -17.88
CA PRO A 183 -2.04 14.57 -17.79
C PRO A 183 -2.53 14.85 -16.36
N SER A 184 -2.99 13.82 -15.64
CA SER A 184 -3.48 13.96 -14.27
C SER A 184 -2.35 14.30 -13.29
N LEU A 185 -1.15 13.73 -13.50
CA LEU A 185 0.04 14.05 -12.71
C LEU A 185 0.46 15.51 -12.93
N LYS A 186 0.48 15.98 -14.19
CA LYS A 186 0.80 17.36 -14.57
C LYS A 186 -0.22 18.35 -14.02
N ALA A 187 -1.50 18.03 -14.07
CA ALA A 187 -2.55 18.85 -13.47
C ALA A 187 -2.40 18.94 -11.94
N SER A 188 -1.92 17.88 -11.30
CA SER A 188 -1.81 17.81 -9.83
C SER A 188 -0.58 18.54 -9.30
N MET A 189 0.58 18.43 -9.98
CA MET A 189 1.80 19.17 -9.63
C MET A 189 2.47 19.72 -10.90
N PRO A 190 1.99 20.86 -11.42
CA PRO A 190 2.46 21.43 -12.69
C PRO A 190 3.90 21.94 -12.65
N GLU A 191 4.45 22.18 -11.46
CA GLU A 191 5.82 22.65 -11.26
C GLU A 191 6.90 21.57 -11.49
N TYR A 192 6.50 20.30 -11.53
CA TYR A 192 7.41 19.20 -11.82
C TYR A 192 7.49 18.92 -13.32
N ASP A 193 8.69 18.72 -13.83
CA ASP A 193 8.91 18.38 -15.24
C ASP A 193 8.55 16.92 -15.53
N TRP A 194 7.26 16.66 -15.68
CA TRP A 194 6.70 15.37 -16.07
C TRP A 194 7.09 14.95 -17.49
N ASP A 195 7.47 15.91 -18.35
CA ASP A 195 7.87 15.66 -19.74
C ASP A 195 9.30 15.10 -19.83
N THR A 196 10.16 15.47 -18.89
CA THR A 196 11.46 14.82 -18.72
C THR A 196 11.38 13.52 -17.91
N ALA A 197 10.41 13.41 -17.00
CA ALA A 197 10.23 12.20 -16.18
C ALA A 197 9.59 11.03 -16.95
N PHE A 198 8.67 11.33 -17.89
CA PHE A 198 7.99 10.38 -18.78
C PHE A 198 7.86 10.94 -20.20
#